data_AF-A0A8H8C7N5-F1
#
_entry.id   AF-A0A8H8C7N5-F1
#
_cell.length_a   1.000
_cell.length_b   1.000
_cell.length_c   1.000
_cell.angle_alpha   90.00
_cell.angle_beta   90.00
_cell.angle_gamma   90.00
#
_symmetry.space_group_name_H-M   'P 1'
#
loop_
_entity.id
_entity.type
_entity.pdbx_description
1 polymer ?
#
loop_
_entity_poly.entity_id
_entity_poly.type
_entity_poly.pdbx_seq_one_letter_code
_entity_poly.pdbx_strand_id
1 'polypeptide(L)'
;MTPVSSTMKWTLYTLSFIGFYGTWIRSALNGTLSILFRSLYVTGTLPSAQLPLKTSLTGIYWPLDYLLDMLIVFFWQAVDGSHPSTSLFVLYFAGQHIAVIVTMYIDSYKSNRNQSWKLSPTLWLYVFQATAVATSGPWFMLLTLAATERPISLTTGEANAKSIKFIPLTVIFGYILLVIGMAIPYTAPRAFVSLETQQVAVAIWNVFPIFTGLLQWTFQSLSLSAGDSKITARKPCAMLAITFSTVLFPTVFSASASAIQHFTQEPPSSCHGRMLKFIQWQSGHCNFFNGTQVPQSVFICLPSPF
;
A
#
# COMPACT_ATOMS: atom_id res chain seq x y z
N MET A 1 -9.90 -32.06 -11.71
CA MET A 1 -9.32 -30.71 -11.72
C MET A 1 -7.85 -30.84 -12.06
N THR A 2 -7.33 -29.98 -12.94
CA THR A 2 -5.94 -30.06 -13.42
C THR A 2 -4.97 -29.50 -12.38
N PRO A 3 -3.81 -30.15 -12.15
CA PRO A 3 -2.78 -29.61 -11.27
C PRO A 3 -2.35 -28.22 -11.75
N VAL A 4 -1.95 -27.35 -10.82
CA VAL A 4 -1.42 -26.02 -11.15
C VAL A 4 -0.27 -26.20 -12.14
N SER A 5 -0.37 -25.60 -13.33
CA SER A 5 0.62 -25.76 -14.39
C SER A 5 2.00 -25.28 -13.92
N SER A 6 3.07 -25.94 -14.37
CA SER A 6 4.44 -25.55 -14.05
C SER A 6 4.71 -24.09 -14.44
N THR A 7 4.17 -23.66 -15.59
CA THR A 7 4.20 -22.27 -16.06
C THR A 7 3.61 -21.29 -15.04
N MET A 8 2.43 -21.57 -14.47
CA MET A 8 1.80 -20.71 -13.47
C MET A 8 2.68 -20.56 -12.22
N LYS A 9 3.30 -21.65 -11.75
CA LYS A 9 4.17 -21.62 -10.57
C LYS A 9 5.38 -20.72 -10.80
N TRP A 10 6.07 -20.90 -11.94
CA TRP A 10 7.22 -20.08 -12.31
C TRP A 10 6.87 -18.61 -12.48
N THR A 11 5.71 -18.30 -13.06
CA THR A 11 5.22 -16.91 -13.16
C THR A 11 5.07 -16.29 -11.79
N LEU A 12 4.45 -16.99 -10.82
CA LEU A 12 4.23 -16.45 -9.48
C LEU A 12 5.54 -16.31 -8.69
N TYR A 13 6.49 -17.24 -8.82
CA TYR A 13 7.82 -17.10 -8.22
C TYR A 13 8.57 -15.89 -8.79
N THR A 14 8.55 -15.74 -10.12
CA THR A 14 9.20 -14.62 -10.80
C THR A 14 8.57 -13.28 -10.37
N LEU A 15 7.24 -13.23 -10.29
CA LEU A 15 6.51 -12.04 -9.85
C LEU A 15 6.85 -11.65 -8.41
N SER A 16 6.99 -12.63 -7.51
CA SER A 16 7.43 -12.37 -6.14
C SER A 16 8.85 -11.83 -6.08
N PHE A 17 9.77 -12.40 -6.86
CA PHE A 17 11.15 -11.94 -6.91
C PHE A 17 11.26 -10.51 -7.48
N ILE A 18 10.50 -10.21 -8.54
CA ILE A 18 10.40 -8.85 -9.10
C ILE A 18 9.82 -7.88 -8.06
N GLY A 19 8.77 -8.30 -7.33
CA GLY A 19 8.20 -7.51 -6.23
C GLY A 19 9.21 -7.22 -5.14
N PHE A 20 9.95 -8.25 -4.69
CA PHE A 20 11.00 -8.09 -3.69
C PHE A 20 12.10 -7.13 -4.15
N TYR A 21 12.59 -7.32 -5.38
CA TYR A 21 13.59 -6.44 -5.97
C TYR A 21 13.10 -4.98 -6.08
N GLY A 22 11.87 -4.79 -6.55
CA GLY A 22 11.25 -3.48 -6.71
C GLY A 22 10.99 -2.76 -5.40
N THR A 23 10.59 -3.48 -4.34
CA THR A 23 10.30 -2.89 -3.04
C THR A 23 11.56 -2.70 -2.19
N TRP A 24 12.36 -3.75 -2.00
CA TRP A 24 13.42 -3.74 -1.00
C TRP A 24 14.77 -3.34 -1.60
N ILE A 25 15.16 -3.97 -2.71
CA ILE A 25 16.47 -3.71 -3.32
C ILE A 25 16.53 -2.30 -3.91
N ARG A 26 15.51 -1.87 -4.65
CA ARG A 26 15.48 -0.50 -5.17
C ARG A 26 15.44 0.56 -4.07
N SER A 27 14.69 0.34 -2.99
CA SER A 27 14.66 1.25 -1.85
C SER A 27 16.01 1.35 -1.11
N ALA A 28 16.83 0.30 -1.17
CA ALA A 28 18.20 0.34 -0.69
C ALA A 28 19.09 1.14 -1.65
N LEU A 29 19.00 0.86 -2.95
CA LEU A 29 19.86 1.46 -3.98
C LEU A 29 19.60 2.95 -4.22
N ASN A 30 18.35 3.41 -4.09
CA ASN A 30 17.97 4.81 -4.31
C ASN A 30 18.11 5.68 -3.03
N GLY A 31 18.58 5.11 -1.93
CA GLY A 31 18.76 5.81 -0.67
C GLY A 31 17.51 5.99 0.20
N THR A 32 16.33 5.50 -0.19
CA THR A 32 15.09 5.61 0.63
C THR A 32 15.29 4.99 2.01
N LEU A 33 15.88 3.79 2.10
CA LEU A 33 16.18 3.16 3.39
C LEU A 33 17.21 3.96 4.19
N SER A 34 18.18 4.61 3.54
CA SER A 34 19.18 5.42 4.23
C SER A 34 18.57 6.67 4.89
N ILE A 35 17.61 7.32 4.23
CA ILE A 35 16.86 8.46 4.79
C ILE A 35 16.05 7.99 5.99
N LEU A 36 15.38 6.85 5.87
CA LEU A 36 14.58 6.26 6.94
C LEU A 36 15.44 5.95 8.17
N PHE A 37 16.56 5.24 8.00
CA PHE A 37 17.47 4.95 9.11
C PHE A 37 18.11 6.20 9.71
N ARG A 38 18.41 7.22 8.90
CA ARG A 38 18.90 8.51 9.39
C ARG A 38 17.86 9.21 10.26
N SER A 39 16.60 9.22 9.85
CA SER A 39 15.49 9.77 10.65
C SER A 39 15.33 9.07 12.00
N LEU A 40 15.50 7.75 12.03
CA LEU A 40 15.35 6.94 13.24
C LEU A 40 16.54 7.06 14.21
N TYR A 41 17.77 7.02 13.69
CA TYR A 41 18.97 6.86 14.52
C TYR A 41 19.82 8.10 14.67
N VAL A 42 19.71 9.05 13.73
CA VAL A 42 20.61 10.21 13.69
C VAL A 42 19.87 11.48 14.06
N THR A 43 18.72 11.74 13.45
CA THR A 43 18.02 13.02 13.67
C THR A 43 16.89 12.92 14.68
N GLY A 44 16.22 11.77 14.80
CA GLY A 44 15.02 11.65 15.65
C GLY A 44 13.86 12.52 15.14
N THR A 45 13.85 12.82 13.84
CA THR A 45 12.87 13.71 13.21
C THR A 45 12.19 13.08 12.02
N LEU A 46 10.94 13.47 11.81
CA LEU A 46 10.17 13.12 10.63
C LEU A 46 10.84 13.67 9.36
N PRO A 47 10.80 12.91 8.26
CA PRO A 47 11.29 13.38 6.96
C PRO A 47 10.41 14.56 6.50
N SER A 48 10.95 15.46 5.66
CA SER A 48 10.32 16.72 5.22
C SER A 48 10.35 17.87 6.21
N ALA A 49 9.78 17.70 7.41
CA ALA A 49 9.39 18.84 8.25
C ALA A 49 10.34 19.11 9.44
N GLN A 50 11.38 18.28 9.64
CA GLN A 50 12.30 18.36 10.81
C GLN A 50 11.54 18.34 12.14
N LEU A 51 10.35 17.73 12.15
CA LEU A 51 9.47 17.65 13.30
C LEU A 51 9.88 16.48 14.19
N PRO A 52 9.68 16.57 15.51
CA PRO A 52 10.03 15.49 16.43
C PRO A 52 9.23 14.22 16.12
N LEU A 53 9.95 13.09 16.06
CA LEU A 53 9.35 11.76 15.97
C LEU A 53 8.89 11.30 17.37
N LYS A 54 7.65 10.82 17.48
CA LYS A 54 7.13 10.23 18.71
C LYS A 54 7.56 8.77 18.81
N THR A 55 8.55 8.50 19.67
CA THR A 55 9.17 7.17 19.84
C THR A 55 8.58 6.31 20.96
N SER A 56 7.68 6.87 21.76
CA SER A 56 6.98 6.17 22.85
C SER A 56 5.48 6.23 22.58
N LEU A 57 4.96 5.19 21.92
CA LEU A 57 3.55 5.05 21.56
C LEU A 57 2.85 4.09 22.51
N THR A 58 3.45 2.92 22.75
CA THR A 58 2.93 1.87 23.64
C THR A 58 3.65 1.82 24.97
N GLY A 59 4.83 2.44 25.07
CA GLY A 59 5.71 2.40 26.24
C GLY A 59 6.66 1.20 26.23
N ILE A 60 6.58 0.34 25.22
CA ILE A 60 7.51 -0.79 25.01
C ILE A 60 8.34 -0.48 23.76
N TYR A 61 9.56 0.03 23.98
CA TYR A 61 10.38 0.51 22.88
C TYR A 61 10.72 -0.60 21.85
N TRP A 62 11.30 -1.71 22.31
CA TRP A 62 11.66 -2.83 21.44
C TRP A 62 10.84 -4.08 21.76
N PRO A 63 10.23 -4.76 20.77
CA PRO A 63 10.29 -4.48 19.32
C PRO A 63 9.16 -3.57 18.79
N LEU A 64 8.20 -3.15 19.62
CA LEU A 64 6.92 -2.62 19.17
C LEU A 64 6.99 -1.17 18.70
N ASP A 65 7.38 -0.24 19.59
CA ASP A 65 7.46 1.17 19.20
C ASP A 65 8.54 1.40 18.14
N TYR A 66 9.64 0.65 18.17
CA TYR A 66 10.66 0.68 17.12
C TYR A 66 10.11 0.35 15.72
N LEU A 67 9.24 -0.67 15.62
CA LEU A 67 8.58 -1.01 14.35
C LEU A 67 7.58 0.07 13.95
N LEU A 68 6.84 0.63 14.90
CA LEU A 68 5.89 1.72 14.63
C LEU A 68 6.60 3.00 14.19
N ASP A 69 7.74 3.34 14.79
CA ASP A 69 8.59 4.48 14.42
C ASP A 69 9.06 4.36 12.96
N MET A 70 9.56 3.18 12.58
CA MET A 70 9.93 2.87 11.19
C MET A 70 8.77 3.13 10.24
N LEU A 71 7.58 2.62 10.58
CA LEU A 71 6.40 2.71 9.73
C LEU A 71 5.85 4.14 9.66
N ILE A 72 5.87 4.89 10.76
CA ILE A 72 5.51 6.31 10.77
C ILE A 72 6.42 7.08 9.84
N VAL A 73 7.75 6.93 9.99
CA VAL A 73 8.73 7.62 9.14
C VAL A 73 8.54 7.25 7.67
N PHE A 74 8.29 5.97 7.38
CA PHE A 74 8.06 5.49 6.01
C PHE A 74 6.82 6.11 5.36
N PHE A 75 5.69 6.15 6.07
CA PHE A 75 4.43 6.66 5.54
C PHE A 75 4.27 8.17 5.70
N TRP A 76 5.15 8.86 6.44
CA TRP A 76 4.99 10.28 6.77
C TRP A 76 4.82 11.17 5.53
N GLN A 77 5.70 11.03 4.55
CA GLN A 77 5.67 11.80 3.30
C GLN A 77 4.41 11.58 2.47
N ALA A 78 3.70 10.48 2.70
CA ALA A 78 2.44 10.21 2.04
C ALA A 78 1.26 10.91 2.73
N VAL A 79 1.33 11.12 4.05
CA VAL A 79 0.22 11.65 4.86
C VAL A 79 0.32 13.12 5.19
N ASP A 80 1.53 13.67 5.25
CA ASP A 80 1.76 15.06 5.64
C ASP A 80 1.34 16.06 4.53
N GLY A 81 1.20 15.57 3.29
CA GLY A 81 0.82 16.36 2.13
C GLY A 81 1.94 17.24 1.58
N SER A 82 3.17 17.13 2.09
CA SER A 82 4.32 17.91 1.59
C SER A 82 4.74 17.47 0.19
N HIS A 83 4.49 16.21 -0.16
CA HIS A 83 4.78 15.62 -1.47
C HIS A 83 3.47 15.13 -2.13
N PRO A 84 2.74 16.01 -2.85
CA PRO A 84 1.42 15.67 -3.39
C PRO A 84 1.42 14.49 -4.38
N SER A 85 2.52 14.28 -5.11
CA SER A 85 2.70 13.10 -5.98
C SER A 85 2.70 11.80 -5.18
N THR A 86 3.44 11.77 -4.06
CA THR A 86 3.50 10.62 -3.14
C THR A 86 2.17 10.39 -2.45
N SER A 87 1.52 11.45 -1.95
CA SER A 87 0.19 11.36 -1.37
C SER A 87 -0.85 10.81 -2.35
N LEU A 88 -0.85 11.29 -3.60
CA LEU A 88 -1.77 10.82 -4.64
C LEU A 88 -1.51 9.34 -4.99
N PHE A 89 -0.24 8.94 -5.08
CA PHE A 89 0.12 7.55 -5.29
C PHE A 89 -0.38 6.64 -4.16
N VAL A 90 -0.23 7.06 -2.90
CA VAL A 90 -0.71 6.28 -1.75
C VAL A 90 -2.23 6.22 -1.69
N LEU A 91 -2.94 7.29 -2.08
CA LEU A 91 -4.39 7.24 -2.22
C LEU A 91 -4.84 6.22 -3.27
N TYR A 92 -4.16 6.19 -4.42
CA TYR A 92 -4.38 5.19 -5.45
C TYR A 92 -4.11 3.77 -4.93
N PHE A 93 -2.98 3.58 -4.25
CA PHE A 93 -2.61 2.30 -3.62
C PHE A 93 -3.63 1.86 -2.57
N ALA A 94 -4.11 2.75 -1.71
CA ALA A 94 -5.12 2.45 -0.71
C ALA A 94 -6.44 1.97 -1.34
N GLY A 95 -6.85 2.60 -2.45
CA GLY A 95 -8.01 2.17 -3.23
C GLY A 95 -7.87 0.74 -3.77
N GLN A 96 -6.69 0.36 -4.27
CA GLN A 96 -6.43 -1.02 -4.70
C GLN A 96 -6.40 -2.00 -3.53
N HIS A 97 -5.87 -1.57 -2.38
CA HIS A 97 -5.77 -2.40 -1.19
C HIS A 97 -7.17 -2.83 -0.69
N ILE A 98 -8.19 -1.98 -0.85
CA ILE A 98 -9.59 -2.36 -0.58
C ILE A 98 -10.01 -3.59 -1.38
N ALA A 99 -9.69 -3.63 -2.69
CA ALA A 99 -10.02 -4.77 -3.53
C ALA A 99 -9.31 -6.06 -3.08
N VAL A 100 -8.06 -5.94 -2.63
CA VAL A 100 -7.29 -7.06 -2.05
C VAL A 100 -7.96 -7.58 -0.79
N ILE A 101 -8.27 -6.70 0.18
CA ILE A 101 -8.92 -7.08 1.44
C ILE A 101 -10.25 -7.81 1.17
N VAL A 102 -11.12 -7.19 0.36
CA VAL A 102 -12.44 -7.76 0.02
C VAL A 102 -12.29 -9.12 -0.63
N THR A 103 -11.40 -9.26 -1.62
CA THR A 103 -11.19 -10.51 -2.34
C THR A 103 -10.69 -11.62 -1.41
N MET A 104 -9.73 -11.32 -0.53
CA MET A 104 -9.19 -12.30 0.41
C MET A 104 -10.25 -12.79 1.40
N TYR A 105 -11.05 -11.88 1.97
CA TYR A 105 -12.13 -12.30 2.88
C TYR A 105 -13.21 -13.10 2.13
N ILE A 106 -13.67 -12.64 0.95
CA ILE A 106 -14.68 -13.37 0.16
C ILE A 106 -14.19 -14.77 -0.19
N ASP A 107 -12.96 -14.88 -0.70
CA ASP A 107 -12.38 -16.15 -1.10
C ASP A 107 -12.24 -17.12 0.09
N SER A 108 -11.81 -16.59 1.23
CA SER A 108 -11.65 -17.33 2.47
C SER A 108 -12.98 -17.91 2.98
N TYR A 109 -14.06 -17.12 2.96
CA TYR A 109 -15.39 -17.59 3.35
C TYR A 109 -16.02 -18.52 2.31
N LYS A 110 -15.87 -18.25 1.01
CA LYS A 110 -16.40 -19.12 -0.05
C LYS A 110 -15.83 -20.53 0.03
N SER A 111 -14.54 -20.63 0.33
CA SER A 111 -13.82 -21.90 0.34
C SER A 111 -13.68 -22.52 1.73
N ASN A 112 -14.34 -21.94 2.74
CA ASN A 112 -14.20 -22.30 4.16
C ASN A 112 -12.74 -22.35 4.64
N ARG A 113 -11.87 -21.56 4.00
CA ARG A 113 -10.42 -21.47 4.25
C ARG A 113 -10.09 -20.61 5.46
N ASN A 114 -11.04 -19.81 5.94
CA ASN A 114 -10.93 -18.98 7.13
C ASN A 114 -10.59 -19.79 8.41
N GLN A 115 -10.88 -21.09 8.42
CA GLN A 115 -10.54 -21.99 9.52
C GLN A 115 -9.08 -22.46 9.48
N SER A 116 -8.39 -22.32 8.34
CA SER A 116 -6.98 -22.65 8.23
C SER A 116 -6.13 -21.43 8.57
N TRP A 117 -5.35 -21.52 9.66
CA TRP A 117 -4.43 -20.45 10.04
C TRP A 117 -3.47 -20.06 8.90
N LYS A 118 -3.07 -21.02 8.05
CA LYS A 118 -2.17 -20.82 6.91
C LYS A 118 -2.74 -19.94 5.80
N LEU A 119 -4.07 -19.85 5.70
CA LEU A 119 -4.79 -19.09 4.65
C LEU A 119 -5.73 -18.06 5.27
N SER A 120 -5.48 -17.68 6.53
CA SER A 120 -6.21 -16.62 7.21
C SER A 120 -5.97 -15.29 6.48
N PRO A 121 -7.03 -14.60 6.03
CA PRO A 121 -6.90 -13.29 5.38
C PRO A 121 -6.17 -12.28 6.27
N THR A 122 -6.50 -12.25 7.56
CA THR A 122 -5.88 -11.35 8.54
C THR A 122 -4.38 -11.58 8.65
N LEU A 123 -3.94 -12.85 8.70
CA LEU A 123 -2.51 -13.17 8.77
C LEU A 123 -1.78 -12.71 7.50
N TRP A 124 -2.36 -12.98 6.33
CA TRP A 124 -1.73 -12.59 5.07
C TRP A 124 -1.74 -11.08 4.84
N LEU A 125 -2.76 -10.36 5.30
CA LEU A 125 -2.75 -8.89 5.33
C LEU A 125 -1.62 -8.35 6.20
N TYR A 126 -1.27 -9.01 7.32
CA TYR A 126 -0.06 -8.68 8.09
C TYR A 126 1.23 -8.93 7.32
N VAL A 127 1.33 -10.09 6.66
CA VAL A 127 2.50 -10.40 5.83
C VAL A 127 2.63 -9.37 4.70
N PHE A 128 1.52 -8.90 4.13
CA PHE A 128 1.49 -7.88 3.09
C PHE A 128 1.93 -6.53 3.62
N GLN A 129 1.53 -6.17 4.84
CA GLN A 129 1.99 -4.94 5.49
C GLN A 129 3.51 -4.99 5.78
N ALA A 130 4.02 -6.15 6.22
CA ALA A 130 5.43 -6.30 6.60
C ALA A 130 6.38 -6.43 5.41
N THR A 131 5.96 -7.08 4.31
CA THR A 131 6.86 -7.45 3.18
C THR A 131 6.51 -6.78 1.85
N ALA A 132 5.45 -5.98 1.83
CA ALA A 132 4.72 -5.46 0.68
C ALA A 132 3.95 -6.54 -0.11
N VAL A 133 2.73 -6.18 -0.52
CA VAL A 133 1.83 -7.05 -1.30
C VAL A 133 2.45 -7.57 -2.61
N ALA A 134 3.32 -6.79 -3.25
CA ALA A 134 4.01 -7.20 -4.47
C ALA A 134 4.96 -8.40 -4.24
N THR A 135 5.54 -8.50 -3.03
CA THR A 135 6.43 -9.59 -2.64
C THR A 135 5.64 -10.81 -2.22
N SER A 136 4.72 -10.67 -1.27
CA SER A 136 4.02 -11.76 -0.60
C SER A 136 2.71 -12.19 -1.28
N GLY A 137 2.10 -11.33 -2.08
CA GLY A 137 0.87 -11.61 -2.81
C GLY A 137 0.95 -12.84 -3.71
N PRO A 138 2.02 -12.99 -4.53
CA PRO A 138 2.19 -14.18 -5.36
C PRO A 138 2.37 -15.48 -4.52
N TRP A 139 2.99 -15.40 -3.33
CA TRP A 139 3.08 -16.53 -2.41
C TRP A 139 1.71 -16.93 -1.85
N PHE A 140 0.91 -15.95 -1.44
CA PHE A 140 -0.46 -16.20 -1.01
C PHE A 140 -1.29 -16.87 -2.11
N MET A 141 -1.14 -16.42 -3.35
CA MET A 141 -1.80 -17.03 -4.51
C MET A 141 -1.36 -18.49 -4.73
N LEU A 142 -0.05 -18.76 -4.70
CA LEU A 142 0.48 -20.12 -4.83
C LEU A 142 -0.13 -21.07 -3.79
N LEU A 143 -0.19 -20.63 -2.53
CA LEU A 143 -0.74 -21.43 -1.44
C LEU A 143 -2.25 -21.62 -1.58
N THR A 144 -2.97 -20.59 -2.02
CA THR A 144 -4.41 -20.66 -2.26
C THR A 144 -4.75 -21.61 -3.42
N LEU A 145 -3.98 -21.55 -4.51
CA LEU A 145 -4.13 -22.47 -5.64
C LEU A 145 -3.82 -23.91 -5.25
N ALA A 146 -2.74 -24.15 -4.50
CA ALA A 146 -2.40 -25.47 -3.98
C ALA A 146 -3.47 -26.03 -3.02
N ALA A 147 -4.10 -25.16 -2.22
CA ALA A 147 -5.16 -25.56 -1.30
C ALA A 147 -6.51 -25.83 -1.99
N THR A 148 -6.73 -25.28 -3.19
CA THR A 148 -7.98 -25.45 -3.97
C THR A 148 -8.10 -26.85 -4.60
N GLU A 149 -7.04 -27.67 -4.53
CA GLU A 149 -7.07 -29.08 -4.94
C GLU A 149 -7.94 -29.97 -4.02
N ARG A 150 -8.51 -29.41 -2.94
CA ARG A 150 -9.41 -30.12 -2.01
C ARG A 150 -10.90 -29.83 -2.34
N PRO A 151 -11.79 -30.85 -2.34
CA PRO A 151 -13.19 -30.65 -2.69
C PRO A 151 -13.89 -29.68 -1.73
N ILE A 152 -14.57 -28.68 -2.29
CA ILE A 152 -15.38 -27.71 -1.56
C ILE A 152 -16.64 -28.43 -1.05
N SER A 153 -16.79 -28.53 0.27
CA SER A 153 -18.00 -29.11 0.86
C SER A 153 -19.21 -28.19 0.62
N LEU A 154 -20.27 -28.71 -0.02
CA LEU A 154 -21.47 -27.93 -0.35
C LEU A 154 -22.32 -27.56 0.87
N THR A 155 -22.11 -28.22 2.01
CA THR A 155 -22.85 -28.01 3.27
C THR A 155 -22.52 -26.72 4.01
N THR A 156 -21.42 -26.02 3.66
CA THR A 156 -20.99 -24.78 4.33
C THR A 156 -21.50 -23.48 3.68
N GLY A 157 -22.28 -23.58 2.59
CA GLY A 157 -22.67 -22.43 1.77
C GLY A 157 -23.53 -21.37 2.47
N GLU A 158 -24.43 -21.76 3.38
CA GLU A 158 -25.36 -20.83 4.04
C GLU A 158 -24.73 -20.08 5.22
N ALA A 159 -23.92 -20.76 6.04
CA ALA A 159 -23.21 -20.14 7.17
C ALA A 159 -22.24 -19.05 6.68
N ASN A 160 -21.53 -19.31 5.57
CA ASN A 160 -20.54 -18.39 5.02
C ASN A 160 -21.18 -17.22 4.25
N ALA A 161 -22.42 -17.35 3.76
CA ALA A 161 -23.13 -16.25 3.12
C ALA A 161 -23.44 -15.11 4.09
N LYS A 162 -23.73 -15.41 5.37
CA LYS A 162 -23.90 -14.38 6.41
C LYS A 162 -22.58 -13.63 6.66
N SER A 163 -21.47 -14.35 6.78
CA SER A 163 -20.13 -13.76 6.98
C SER A 163 -19.70 -12.84 5.84
N ILE A 164 -20.03 -13.18 4.59
CA ILE A 164 -19.73 -12.35 3.41
C ILE A 164 -20.47 -11.02 3.43
N LYS A 165 -21.72 -10.97 3.97
CA LYS A 165 -22.52 -9.74 4.04
C LYS A 165 -21.88 -8.64 4.90
N PHE A 166 -21.04 -9.02 5.88
CA PHE A 166 -20.39 -8.06 6.77
C PHE A 166 -19.07 -7.51 6.25
N ILE A 167 -18.53 -8.07 5.16
CA ILE A 167 -17.25 -7.62 4.59
C ILE A 167 -17.26 -6.11 4.26
N PRO A 168 -18.30 -5.52 3.66
CA PRO A 168 -18.33 -4.07 3.40
C PRO A 168 -18.19 -3.25 4.70
N LEU A 169 -18.90 -3.63 5.76
CA LEU A 169 -18.80 -2.93 7.05
C LEU A 169 -17.41 -3.10 7.67
N THR A 170 -16.87 -4.31 7.65
CA THR A 170 -15.49 -4.58 8.09
C THR A 170 -14.47 -3.72 7.36
N VAL A 171 -14.60 -3.56 6.05
CA VAL A 171 -13.67 -2.74 5.25
C VAL A 171 -13.84 -1.26 5.55
N ILE A 172 -15.07 -0.78 5.72
CA ILE A 172 -15.34 0.62 6.07
C ILE A 172 -14.71 0.96 7.43
N PHE A 173 -15.03 0.19 8.46
CA PHE A 173 -14.60 0.49 9.82
C PHE A 173 -13.16 0.06 10.12
N GLY A 174 -12.71 -1.06 9.54
CA GLY A 174 -11.40 -1.63 9.80
C GLY A 174 -10.28 -1.14 8.89
N TYR A 175 -10.59 -0.45 7.79
CA TYR A 175 -9.59 0.06 6.87
C TYR A 175 -9.86 1.50 6.42
N ILE A 176 -11.01 1.78 5.81
CA ILE A 176 -11.29 3.09 5.20
C ILE A 176 -11.26 4.21 6.25
N LEU A 177 -11.91 4.02 7.40
CA LEU A 177 -11.87 5.01 8.48
C LEU A 177 -10.45 5.26 9.01
N LEU A 178 -9.61 4.22 9.08
CA LEU A 178 -8.23 4.38 9.53
C LEU A 178 -7.40 5.17 8.50
N VAL A 179 -7.61 4.91 7.20
CA VAL A 179 -6.99 5.69 6.10
C VAL A 179 -7.43 7.15 6.14
N ILE A 180 -8.72 7.42 6.38
CA ILE A 180 -9.22 8.79 6.53
C ILE A 180 -8.58 9.44 7.75
N GLY A 181 -8.48 8.72 8.88
CA GLY A 181 -7.92 9.21 10.13
C GLY A 181 -6.45 9.66 10.01
N MET A 182 -5.60 8.87 9.35
CA MET A 182 -4.20 9.25 9.12
C MET A 182 -4.04 10.41 8.13
N ALA A 183 -5.02 10.63 7.24
CA ALA A 183 -5.02 11.70 6.26
C ALA A 183 -5.55 13.04 6.80
N ILE A 184 -5.99 13.10 8.07
CA ILE A 184 -6.45 14.36 8.66
C ILE A 184 -5.25 15.29 8.85
N PRO A 185 -5.27 16.50 8.27
CA PRO A 185 -4.12 17.40 8.28
C PRO A 185 -3.85 18.00 9.66
N TYR A 186 -2.56 18.06 10.02
CA TYR A 186 -2.06 18.70 11.24
C TYR A 186 -1.52 20.14 11.02
N THR A 187 -1.27 20.53 9.76
CA THR A 187 -0.66 21.83 9.43
C THR A 187 -1.68 22.92 9.20
N ALA A 188 -1.41 24.12 9.73
CA ALA A 188 -2.18 25.32 9.44
C ALA A 188 -2.17 25.65 7.93
N PRO A 189 -3.22 26.29 7.39
CA PRO A 189 -4.44 26.76 8.06
C PRO A 189 -5.53 25.70 8.25
N ARG A 190 -5.29 24.45 7.81
CA ARG A 190 -6.26 23.35 7.83
C ARG A 190 -6.04 22.36 8.97
N ALA A 191 -5.32 22.76 10.03
CA ALA A 191 -5.02 21.88 11.15
C ALA A 191 -6.31 21.49 11.89
N PHE A 192 -6.68 20.21 11.82
CA PHE A 192 -7.79 19.65 12.61
C PHE A 192 -7.28 18.78 13.76
N VAL A 193 -6.04 18.33 13.69
CA VAL A 193 -5.40 17.46 14.69
C VAL A 193 -4.01 17.98 15.05
N SER A 194 -3.49 17.58 16.21
CA SER A 194 -2.09 17.84 16.55
C SER A 194 -1.14 16.94 15.76
N LEU A 195 0.13 17.33 15.66
CA LEU A 195 1.18 16.49 15.09
C LEU A 195 1.22 15.10 15.76
N GLU A 196 1.14 15.06 17.08
CA GLU A 196 1.15 13.80 17.83
C GLU A 196 -0.05 12.92 17.49
N THR A 197 -1.24 13.52 17.40
CA THR A 197 -2.47 12.80 17.04
C THR A 197 -2.35 12.18 15.65
N GLN A 198 -1.75 12.89 14.69
CA GLN A 198 -1.57 12.34 13.34
C GLN A 198 -0.56 11.19 13.32
N GLN A 199 0.57 11.30 14.04
CA GLN A 199 1.54 10.21 14.17
C GLN A 199 0.89 8.96 14.80
N VAL A 200 0.06 9.14 15.83
CA VAL A 200 -0.72 8.05 16.44
C VAL A 200 -1.72 7.46 15.44
N ALA A 201 -2.40 8.28 14.63
CA ALA A 201 -3.30 7.79 13.59
C ALA A 201 -2.57 6.91 12.55
N VAL A 202 -1.35 7.30 12.14
CA VAL A 202 -0.50 6.48 11.26
C VAL A 202 -0.09 5.17 11.95
N ALA A 203 0.26 5.20 13.23
CA ALA A 203 0.57 4.00 14.00
C ALA A 203 -0.63 3.03 14.07
N ILE A 204 -1.82 3.53 14.38
CA ILE A 204 -3.06 2.75 14.45
C ILE A 204 -3.39 2.16 13.07
N TRP A 205 -3.20 2.91 11.99
CA TRP A 205 -3.42 2.39 10.65
C TRP A 205 -2.49 1.20 10.32
N ASN A 206 -1.25 1.19 10.79
CA ASN A 206 -0.32 0.09 10.52
C ASN A 206 -0.75 -1.26 11.14
N VAL A 207 -1.66 -1.24 12.11
CA VAL A 207 -2.29 -2.45 12.70
C VAL A 207 -3.71 -2.69 12.19
N PHE A 208 -4.10 -2.08 11.04
CA PHE A 208 -5.40 -2.30 10.39
C PHE A 208 -5.79 -3.78 10.21
N PRO A 209 -4.88 -4.75 9.93
CA PRO A 209 -5.32 -6.12 9.73
C PRO A 209 -5.90 -6.75 11.00
N ILE A 210 -5.43 -6.36 12.20
CA ILE A 210 -6.08 -6.75 13.47
C ILE A 210 -7.50 -6.17 13.49
N PHE A 211 -7.68 -4.88 13.20
CA PHE A 211 -8.99 -4.24 13.22
C PHE A 211 -9.97 -4.89 12.25
N THR A 212 -9.56 -5.16 11.00
CA THR A 212 -10.42 -5.87 10.03
C THR A 212 -10.74 -7.28 10.50
N GLY A 213 -9.77 -8.01 11.06
CA GLY A 213 -9.98 -9.35 11.60
C GLY A 213 -10.96 -9.39 12.77
N LEU A 214 -10.77 -8.50 13.75
CA LEU A 214 -11.60 -8.40 14.94
C LEU A 214 -13.03 -7.93 14.61
N LEU A 215 -13.19 -6.93 13.75
CA LEU A 215 -14.50 -6.48 13.30
C LEU A 215 -15.25 -7.59 12.55
N GLN A 216 -14.57 -8.26 11.62
CA GLN A 216 -15.14 -9.37 10.88
C GLN A 216 -15.58 -10.52 11.79
N TRP A 217 -14.76 -10.86 12.80
CA TRP A 217 -15.11 -11.84 13.82
C TRP A 217 -16.29 -11.38 14.69
N THR A 218 -16.28 -10.12 15.13
CA THR A 218 -17.34 -9.54 15.98
C THR A 218 -18.69 -9.55 15.26
N PHE A 219 -18.74 -9.09 14.01
CA PHE A 219 -19.97 -9.10 13.22
C PHE A 219 -20.52 -10.51 12.98
N GLN A 220 -19.64 -11.49 12.82
CA GLN A 220 -20.05 -12.90 12.73
C GLN A 220 -20.63 -13.41 14.03
N SER A 221 -19.94 -13.19 15.15
CA SER A 221 -20.39 -13.63 16.46
C SER A 221 -21.76 -13.04 16.82
N LEU A 222 -21.95 -11.73 16.57
CA LEU A 222 -23.24 -11.06 16.80
C LEU A 222 -24.36 -11.62 15.90
N SER A 223 -24.06 -11.95 14.64
CA SER A 223 -25.03 -12.52 13.71
C SER A 223 -25.40 -13.98 14.03
N LEU A 224 -24.55 -14.72 14.73
CA LEU A 224 -24.86 -16.06 15.21
C LEU A 224 -25.75 -16.02 16.47
N SER A 225 -25.61 -14.99 17.31
CA SER A 225 -26.53 -14.74 18.43
C SER A 225 -27.91 -14.24 17.98
N ALA A 226 -28.00 -13.54 16.86
CA ALA A 226 -29.26 -13.03 16.32
C ALA A 226 -29.94 -14.05 15.38
N GLY A 227 -30.59 -15.05 15.97
CA GLY A 227 -31.80 -15.72 15.47
C GLY A 227 -31.85 -16.21 14.00
N ASP A 228 -31.92 -17.52 13.84
CA ASP A 228 -32.11 -18.24 12.58
C ASP A 228 -33.42 -17.85 11.87
N SER A 229 -33.33 -16.92 10.91
CA SER A 229 -34.44 -16.55 10.03
C SER A 229 -34.13 -17.04 8.61
N LYS A 230 -34.87 -18.06 8.14
CA LYS A 230 -34.74 -18.66 6.81
C LYS A 230 -34.92 -17.60 5.72
N ILE A 231 -33.86 -17.30 4.97
CA ILE A 231 -33.92 -16.48 3.76
C ILE A 231 -33.32 -17.27 2.61
N THR A 232 -34.17 -17.58 1.63
CA THR A 232 -33.91 -18.35 0.42
C THR A 232 -32.82 -17.69 -0.44
N ALA A 233 -31.77 -18.44 -0.76
CA ALA A 233 -30.62 -17.97 -1.52
C ALA A 233 -30.94 -17.75 -3.01
N ARG A 234 -30.60 -16.55 -3.53
CA ARG A 234 -30.57 -16.25 -4.97
C ARG A 234 -29.12 -16.34 -5.45
N LYS A 235 -28.88 -17.04 -6.57
CA LYS A 235 -27.54 -17.29 -7.15
C LYS A 235 -26.87 -15.98 -7.62
N PRO A 236 -25.64 -15.65 -7.19
CA PRO A 236 -24.85 -14.63 -7.89
C PRO A 236 -24.01 -15.28 -9.00
N CYS A 237 -24.25 -14.81 -10.22
CA CYS A 237 -23.50 -15.18 -11.42
C CYS A 237 -22.21 -14.35 -11.52
N ALA A 238 -21.12 -15.02 -11.88
CA ALA A 238 -19.84 -14.54 -12.41
C ALA A 238 -19.46 -13.05 -12.19
N MET A 239 -18.72 -12.77 -11.11
CA MET A 239 -17.96 -11.52 -10.95
C MET A 239 -16.64 -11.83 -10.22
N LEU A 240 -15.80 -12.68 -10.80
CA LEU A 240 -14.47 -13.02 -10.24
C LEU A 240 -13.32 -12.88 -11.25
N ALA A 241 -13.62 -12.80 -12.55
CA ALA A 241 -12.60 -12.75 -13.60
C ALA A 241 -12.16 -11.32 -13.97
N ILE A 242 -12.93 -10.28 -13.60
CA ILE A 242 -12.71 -8.92 -14.09
C ILE A 242 -11.83 -8.08 -13.15
N THR A 243 -11.69 -8.45 -11.87
CA THR A 243 -10.93 -7.66 -10.88
C THR A 243 -9.42 -7.95 -10.89
N PHE A 244 -8.96 -9.05 -11.51
CA PHE A 244 -7.55 -9.48 -11.41
C PHE A 244 -6.60 -8.82 -12.42
N SER A 245 -7.08 -8.40 -13.58
CA SER A 245 -6.24 -7.69 -14.57
C SER A 245 -5.95 -6.23 -14.20
N THR A 246 -6.75 -5.63 -13.32
CA THR A 246 -6.63 -4.20 -12.95
C THR A 246 -5.72 -3.94 -11.74
N VAL A 247 -5.37 -4.96 -10.94
CA VAL A 247 -4.59 -4.77 -9.69
C VAL A 247 -3.09 -5.09 -9.88
N LEU A 248 -2.73 -6.03 -10.76
CA LEU A 248 -1.33 -6.46 -10.93
C LEU A 248 -0.54 -5.64 -11.95
N PHE A 249 -1.20 -5.08 -12.98
CA PHE A 249 -0.52 -4.30 -14.01
C PHE A 249 -0.06 -2.90 -13.52
N PRO A 250 -0.83 -2.17 -12.69
CA PRO A 250 -0.40 -0.85 -12.25
C PRO A 250 0.57 -0.85 -11.06
N THR A 251 0.60 -1.89 -10.23
CA THR A 251 1.46 -1.91 -9.03
C THR A 251 2.94 -2.11 -9.37
N VAL A 252 3.24 -3.00 -10.33
CA VAL A 252 4.61 -3.20 -10.82
C VAL A 252 5.08 -2.02 -11.66
N PHE A 253 4.19 -1.41 -12.45
CA PHE A 253 4.55 -0.30 -13.35
C PHE A 253 4.61 1.07 -12.64
N SER A 254 3.75 1.31 -11.65
CA SER A 254 3.70 2.57 -10.91
C SER A 254 4.80 2.67 -9.84
N ALA A 255 5.19 1.56 -9.19
CA ALA A 255 6.39 1.54 -8.34
C ALA A 255 7.68 1.91 -9.10
N SER A 256 7.75 1.63 -10.41
CA SER A 256 8.81 2.13 -11.28
C SER A 256 8.66 3.60 -11.68
N ALA A 257 7.44 4.14 -11.80
CA ALA A 257 7.20 5.52 -12.21
C ALA A 257 7.37 6.53 -11.06
N SER A 258 6.94 6.18 -9.85
CA SER A 258 7.06 7.04 -8.65
C SER A 258 8.52 7.23 -8.22
N ALA A 259 9.36 6.21 -8.40
CA ALA A 259 10.81 6.33 -8.17
C ALA A 259 11.52 7.19 -9.23
N ILE A 260 10.97 7.30 -10.45
CA ILE A 260 11.51 8.16 -11.51
C ILE A 260 11.15 9.64 -11.25
N GLN A 261 9.95 9.92 -10.73
CA GLN A 261 9.56 11.30 -10.40
C GLN A 261 10.24 11.84 -9.13
N HIS A 262 10.72 10.97 -8.23
CA HIS A 262 11.34 11.40 -6.98
C HIS A 262 12.75 12.00 -7.14
N PHE A 263 13.36 11.95 -8.34
CA PHE A 263 14.72 12.45 -8.58
C PHE A 263 14.90 13.33 -9.84
N THR A 264 13.85 13.62 -10.61
CA THR A 264 13.95 14.66 -11.67
C THR A 264 13.86 16.09 -11.13
N GLN A 265 13.74 16.27 -9.81
CA GLN A 265 13.91 17.56 -9.14
C GLN A 265 15.26 17.61 -8.40
N GLU A 266 16.36 17.47 -9.13
CA GLU A 266 17.63 18.03 -8.64
C GLU A 266 17.59 19.56 -8.77
N PRO A 267 18.09 20.33 -7.78
CA PRO A 267 18.40 21.74 -7.99
C PRO A 267 19.57 21.89 -8.99
N PRO A 268 19.62 22.98 -9.78
CA PRO A 268 20.62 23.10 -10.84
C PRO A 268 21.96 23.53 -10.24
N SER A 269 22.79 22.59 -9.83
CA SER A 269 24.24 22.83 -9.71
C SER A 269 25.01 21.52 -9.57
N SER A 270 25.82 21.26 -10.61
CA SER A 270 27.00 20.38 -10.63
C SER A 270 26.86 19.03 -11.36
N CYS A 271 27.61 18.95 -12.47
CA CYS A 271 28.11 17.75 -13.16
C CYS A 271 27.21 17.00 -14.15
N HIS A 272 27.07 17.62 -15.33
CA HIS A 272 27.40 17.06 -16.66
C HIS A 272 27.59 15.53 -16.80
N GLY A 273 26.70 14.90 -17.57
CA GLY A 273 27.10 14.03 -18.67
C GLY A 273 27.00 12.51 -18.49
N ARG A 274 25.80 11.94 -18.74
CA ARG A 274 25.62 10.91 -19.79
C ARG A 274 24.15 10.60 -20.07
N MET A 275 23.84 10.58 -21.36
CA MET A 275 22.56 10.29 -21.99
C MET A 275 21.89 9.01 -21.49
N LEU A 276 20.56 9.05 -21.39
CA LEU A 276 19.69 8.03 -21.99
C LEU A 276 18.35 8.69 -22.38
N LYS A 277 18.26 9.10 -23.64
CA LYS A 277 16.99 9.40 -24.31
C LYS A 277 16.20 8.11 -24.44
N PHE A 278 15.00 8.02 -23.89
CA PHE A 278 13.98 7.07 -24.35
C PHE A 278 12.59 7.73 -24.36
N ILE A 279 12.19 8.11 -25.57
CA ILE A 279 10.84 8.15 -26.15
C ILE A 279 9.76 8.88 -25.32
N GLN A 280 9.65 10.19 -25.54
CA GLN A 280 8.44 10.96 -25.31
C GLN A 280 7.60 10.89 -26.60
N TRP A 281 6.51 10.12 -26.57
CA TRP A 281 5.50 10.13 -27.63
C TRP A 281 4.55 11.32 -27.41
N GLN A 282 4.49 12.18 -28.43
CA GLN A 282 3.64 13.36 -28.50
C GLN A 282 2.18 13.02 -28.80
N SER A 283 1.28 13.71 -28.11
CA SER A 283 0.10 14.35 -28.69
C SER A 283 -0.03 15.69 -27.96
N GLY A 284 0.32 16.85 -28.51
CA GLY A 284 -0.12 17.36 -29.80
C GLY A 284 -1.34 18.24 -29.54
N HIS A 285 -1.13 19.54 -29.29
CA HIS A 285 -1.95 20.65 -29.81
C HIS A 285 -1.23 21.98 -29.51
N CYS A 286 -0.72 22.59 -30.57
CA CYS A 286 -0.20 23.94 -30.62
C CYS A 286 -1.33 24.96 -30.43
N ASN A 287 -1.02 26.08 -29.77
CA ASN A 287 -1.43 27.41 -30.24
C ASN A 287 -0.33 28.42 -29.89
N PHE A 288 -0.10 29.32 -30.85
CA PHE A 288 1.04 30.22 -31.01
C PHE A 288 0.62 31.67 -30.68
N PHE A 289 1.63 32.53 -30.42
CA PHE A 289 1.62 33.99 -30.22
C PHE A 289 1.10 34.52 -28.86
N ASN A 290 1.68 35.54 -28.20
CA ASN A 290 2.51 36.65 -28.69
C ASN A 290 3.47 37.19 -27.60
N GLY A 291 4.53 37.88 -28.02
CA GLY A 291 5.77 38.14 -27.27
C GLY A 291 5.82 39.29 -26.25
N THR A 292 7.02 39.44 -25.67
CA THR A 292 7.77 40.64 -25.19
C THR A 292 8.96 40.13 -24.34
N GLN A 293 10.22 40.17 -24.80
CA GLN A 293 11.26 41.19 -24.52
C GLN A 293 11.40 41.48 -22.99
N VAL A 294 12.54 41.39 -22.26
CA VAL A 294 13.96 41.83 -22.40
C VAL A 294 14.80 41.19 -21.23
N PRO A 295 16.10 41.53 -20.95
CA PRO A 295 17.37 41.15 -21.57
C PRO A 295 18.28 40.21 -20.72
N GLN A 296 19.36 39.77 -21.38
CA GLN A 296 20.53 39.07 -20.82
C GLN A 296 21.36 39.97 -19.88
N SER A 297 21.78 39.42 -18.74
CA SER A 297 22.92 39.91 -17.97
C SER A 297 24.10 38.94 -18.12
N VAL A 298 25.20 39.51 -18.62
CA VAL A 298 26.50 38.91 -18.86
C VAL A 298 27.18 38.61 -17.52
N PHE A 299 27.62 37.38 -17.29
CA PHE A 299 28.60 37.05 -16.25
C PHE A 299 29.90 36.59 -16.94
N ILE A 300 30.92 37.43 -16.80
CA ILE A 300 32.32 37.11 -17.12
C ILE A 300 32.88 36.36 -15.92
N CYS A 301 33.21 35.08 -16.08
CA CYS A 301 34.00 34.32 -15.10
C CYS A 301 35.47 34.34 -15.52
N LEU A 302 36.31 34.97 -14.71
CA LEU A 302 37.76 34.75 -14.69
C LEU A 302 38.05 33.47 -13.88
N PRO A 303 39.00 32.61 -14.29
CA PRO A 303 39.39 31.45 -13.50
C PRO A 303 40.39 31.86 -12.41
N SER A 304 40.17 31.42 -11.16
CA SER A 304 41.18 31.44 -10.10
C SER A 304 42.01 30.15 -10.13
N PRO A 305 43.32 30.21 -9.84
CA PRO A 305 44.20 29.06 -9.87
C PRO A 305 44.26 28.33 -8.52
N PHE A 306 44.64 27.05 -8.63
CA PHE A 306 44.96 26.04 -7.60
C PHE A 306 43.79 25.24 -7.01
#